data_AF-A0A6B0SKQ0-F1
#
_entry.id   AF-A0A6B0SKQ0-F1
#
_cell.length_a   1.000
_cell.length_b   1.000
_cell.length_c   1.000
_cell.angle_alpha   90.00
_cell.angle_beta   90.00
_cell.angle_gamma   90.00
#
_symmetry.space_group_name_H-M   'P 1'
#
loop_
_entity.id
_entity.type
_entity.pdbx_description
1 polymer ?
#
loop_
_entity_poly.entity_id
_entity_poly.type
_entity_poly.pdbx_seq_one_letter_code
_entity_poly.pdbx_strand_id
1 'polypeptide(L)'
;MTEITSPTTLTGVKYVRIGHGVLDFGTDDEEYTWWCREDADWRIEGGETVVNDGEDRAIVEPPNGQTFICEITASSRENDTGPVVCRLE
;
A
#
# COMPACT_ATOMS: atom_id res chain seq x y z
N MET A 1 7.06 -11.50 3.24
CA MET A 1 6.17 -10.47 3.79
C MET A 1 6.87 -9.79 4.93
N THR A 2 7.26 -8.55 4.73
CA THR A 2 8.00 -7.74 5.69
C THR A 2 7.07 -6.69 6.28
N GLU A 3 7.01 -6.63 7.62
CA GLU A 3 6.12 -5.71 8.32
C GLU A 3 6.76 -4.32 8.42
N ILE A 4 6.03 -3.30 7.97
CA ILE A 4 6.45 -1.90 8.06
C ILE A 4 6.05 -1.37 9.43
N THR A 5 7.03 -1.25 10.32
CA THR A 5 6.85 -0.81 11.72
C THR A 5 7.54 0.51 12.03
N SER A 6 8.10 1.15 11.00
CA SER A 6 8.87 2.39 11.05
C SER A 6 8.72 3.12 9.71
N PRO A 7 8.93 4.44 9.67
CA PRO A 7 8.74 5.21 8.45
C PRO A 7 9.68 4.70 7.35
N THR A 8 9.09 4.36 6.21
CA THR A 8 9.77 3.71 5.09
C THR A 8 9.26 4.28 3.78
N THR A 9 10.16 4.39 2.81
CA THR A 9 9.82 4.71 1.43
C THR A 9 10.05 3.48 0.58
N LEU A 10 8.98 2.96 -0.02
CA LEU A 10 9.05 1.84 -0.96
C LEU A 10 9.10 2.38 -2.39
N THR A 11 10.05 1.90 -3.17
CA THR A 11 10.19 2.19 -4.60
C THR A 11 9.90 0.94 -5.41
N GLY A 12 9.45 1.07 -6.66
CA GLY A 12 9.18 -0.09 -7.50
C GLY A 12 7.94 -0.89 -7.09
N VAL A 13 6.94 -0.27 -6.47
CA VAL A 13 5.70 -0.94 -6.02
C VAL A 13 4.80 -1.21 -7.23
N LYS A 14 4.54 -2.48 -7.52
CA LYS A 14 3.72 -2.95 -8.65
C LYS A 14 2.24 -3.00 -8.34
N TYR A 15 1.87 -3.17 -7.08
CA TYR A 15 0.47 -3.13 -6.66
C TYR A 15 0.37 -2.75 -5.18
N VAL A 16 -0.77 -2.15 -4.83
CA VAL A 16 -1.18 -1.92 -3.45
C VAL A 16 -2.48 -2.67 -3.21
N ARG A 17 -2.50 -3.63 -2.29
CA ARG A 17 -3.71 -4.35 -1.90
C ARG A 17 -4.24 -3.76 -0.59
N ILE A 18 -5.51 -3.42 -0.60
CA ILE A 18 -6.25 -2.81 0.51
C ILE A 18 -7.27 -3.84 1.00
N GLY A 19 -7.24 -4.17 2.28
CA GLY A 19 -8.26 -5.04 2.87
C GLY A 19 -8.04 -5.31 4.34
N HIS A 20 -9.11 -5.61 5.09
CA HIS A 20 -9.07 -6.07 6.49
C HIS A 20 -8.15 -5.28 7.44
N GLY A 21 -8.04 -3.95 7.29
CA GLY A 21 -7.18 -3.12 8.14
C GLY A 21 -5.68 -3.26 7.84
N VAL A 22 -5.32 -3.68 6.62
CA VAL A 22 -3.93 -3.69 6.15
C VAL A 22 -3.81 -3.10 4.76
N LEU A 23 -2.63 -2.55 4.48
CA LEU A 23 -2.14 -2.25 3.14
C LEU A 23 -0.95 -3.17 2.84
N ASP A 24 -1.08 -4.01 1.81
CA ASP A 24 0.05 -4.79 1.29
C ASP A 24 0.61 -4.12 0.03
N PHE A 25 1.94 -4.04 -0.04
CA PHE A 25 2.68 -3.44 -1.15
C PHE A 25 3.54 -4.52 -1.80
N GLY A 26 3.27 -4.85 -3.05
CA GLY A 26 4.09 -5.79 -3.81
C GLY A 26 5.16 -5.08 -4.62
N THR A 27 6.43 -5.42 -4.40
CA THR A 27 7.56 -5.00 -5.26
C THR A 27 8.09 -6.19 -6.07
N ASP A 28 9.14 -6.00 -6.88
CA ASP A 28 9.80 -7.10 -7.59
C ASP A 28 10.57 -8.04 -6.64
N ASP A 29 11.10 -7.49 -5.55
CA ASP A 29 11.99 -8.19 -4.62
C ASP A 29 11.20 -8.87 -3.48
N GLU A 30 10.24 -8.14 -2.92
CA GLU A 30 9.44 -8.62 -1.78
C GLU A 30 8.06 -7.94 -1.65
N GLU A 31 7.22 -8.53 -0.80
CA GLU A 31 5.94 -7.96 -0.36
C GLU A 31 6.07 -7.35 1.04
N TYR A 32 5.55 -6.15 1.22
CA TYR A 32 5.51 -5.44 2.50
C TYR A 32 4.08 -5.31 3.01
N THR A 33 3.89 -5.39 4.31
CA THR A 33 2.56 -5.23 4.94
C THR A 33 2.62 -4.09 5.95
N TRP A 34 1.64 -3.20 5.88
CA TRP A 34 1.43 -2.13 6.84
C TRP A 34 0.07 -2.29 7.51
N TRP A 35 0.08 -2.40 8.84
CA TRP A 35 -1.12 -2.64 9.64
C TRP A 35 -1.77 -1.32 10.04
N CYS A 36 -2.92 -1.05 9.45
CA CYS A 36 -3.59 0.22 9.58
C CYS A 36 -4.86 0.14 10.42
N ARG A 37 -5.25 1.26 11.02
CA ARG A 37 -6.60 1.36 11.59
C ARG A 37 -7.63 1.51 10.46
N GLU A 38 -8.90 1.22 10.74
CA GLU A 38 -10.01 1.46 9.80
C GLU A 38 -10.09 2.93 9.33
N ASP A 39 -9.63 3.88 10.15
CA ASP A 39 -9.61 5.31 9.87
C ASP A 39 -8.22 5.81 9.39
N ALA A 40 -7.36 4.90 8.92
CA ALA A 40 -6.04 5.30 8.44
C ALA A 40 -6.12 6.17 7.18
N ASP A 41 -5.32 7.23 7.16
CA ASP A 41 -5.20 8.11 6.01
C ASP A 41 -4.24 7.49 4.99
N TRP A 42 -4.77 7.17 3.81
CA TRP A 42 -3.98 6.72 2.68
C TRP A 42 -4.47 7.33 1.38
N ARG A 43 -3.54 7.59 0.46
CA ARG A 43 -3.79 8.19 -0.84
C ARG A 43 -2.92 7.52 -1.89
N ILE A 44 -3.54 7.11 -3.00
CA ILE A 44 -2.84 6.57 -4.16
C ILE A 44 -3.16 7.44 -5.36
N GLU A 45 -2.15 8.09 -5.92
CA GLU A 45 -2.26 8.98 -7.07
C GLU A 45 -1.88 8.25 -8.36
N GLY A 46 -2.75 8.33 -9.36
CA GLY A 46 -2.47 7.82 -10.71
C GLY A 46 -2.59 6.29 -10.88
N GLY A 47 -3.21 5.59 -9.92
CA GLY A 47 -3.47 4.15 -10.03
C GLY A 47 -4.83 3.79 -10.62
N GLU A 48 -4.91 2.64 -11.27
CA GLU A 48 -6.17 2.02 -11.67
C GLU A 48 -6.63 1.10 -10.53
N THR A 49 -7.83 1.36 -9.99
CA THR A 49 -8.38 0.53 -8.91
C THR A 49 -9.10 -0.68 -9.52
N VAL A 50 -8.57 -1.86 -9.25
CA VAL A 50 -9.17 -3.16 -9.56
C VAL A 50 -9.86 -3.68 -8.31
N VAL A 51 -11.18 -3.58 -8.27
CA VAL A 51 -11.99 -4.19 -7.19
C VAL A 51 -12.14 -5.67 -7.50
N ASN A 52 -11.68 -6.54 -6.61
CA ASN A 52 -11.90 -7.98 -6.78
C ASN A 52 -13.28 -8.33 -6.23
N ASP A 53 -14.26 -8.54 -7.11
CA ASP A 53 -15.68 -8.78 -6.80
C ASP A 53 -15.97 -10.01 -5.90
N GLY A 54 -14.95 -10.81 -5.56
CA GLY A 54 -15.09 -12.01 -4.72
C GLY A 54 -14.55 -11.93 -3.29
N GLU A 55 -13.73 -10.92 -2.96
CA GLU A 55 -13.12 -10.72 -1.65
C GLU A 55 -13.28 -9.24 -1.27
N ASP A 56 -13.46 -8.90 0.02
CA ASP A 56 -13.59 -7.52 0.51
C ASP A 56 -12.23 -6.76 0.43
N ARG A 57 -11.63 -6.74 -0.77
CA ARG A 57 -10.26 -6.34 -1.05
C ARG A 57 -10.20 -5.58 -2.37
N ALA A 58 -9.54 -4.43 -2.34
CA ALA A 58 -9.21 -3.66 -3.54
C ALA A 58 -7.72 -3.83 -3.86
N ILE A 59 -7.37 -3.91 -5.14
CA ILE A 59 -5.98 -3.89 -5.60
C ILE A 59 -5.83 -2.68 -6.50
N VAL A 60 -4.81 -1.86 -6.25
CA VAL A 60 -4.49 -0.70 -7.07
C VAL A 60 -3.18 -0.96 -7.78
N GLU A 61 -3.22 -0.90 -9.11
CA GLU A 61 -2.07 -1.16 -9.97
C GLU A 61 -1.72 0.12 -10.76
N PRO A 62 -0.43 0.39 -10.99
CA PRO A 62 0.00 1.50 -11.81
C PRO A 62 -0.30 1.18 -13.29
N PRO A 63 -0.77 2.16 -14.08
CA PRO A 63 -1.12 1.94 -15.47
C PRO A 63 0.14 1.72 -16.32
N ASN A 64 -0.02 1.00 -17.43
CA ASN A 64 1.03 0.78 -18.44
C ASN A 64 2.31 0.11 -17.92
N GLY A 65 2.22 -0.71 -16.86
CA GLY A 65 3.37 -1.43 -16.32
C GLY A 65 4.41 -0.54 -15.63
N GLN A 66 4.00 0.66 -15.19
CA GLN A 66 4.80 1.54 -14.34
C GLN A 66 4.90 0.98 -12.92
N THR A 67 5.52 1.73 -12.02
CA THR A 67 5.61 1.43 -10.59
C THR A 67 5.14 2.62 -9.77
N PHE A 68 4.72 2.38 -8.54
CA PHE A 68 4.52 3.42 -7.55
C PHE A 68 5.76 3.59 -6.68
N ILE A 69 5.96 4.82 -6.22
CA ILE A 69 6.73 5.13 -5.03
C ILE A 69 5.75 5.44 -3.89
N CYS A 70 5.86 4.70 -2.79
CA CYS A 70 4.99 4.81 -1.62
C CYS A 70 5.77 5.29 -0.40
N GLU A 71 5.38 6.46 0.13
CA GLU A 71 5.88 7.01 1.38
C GLU A 71 4.94 6.60 2.51
N ILE A 72 5.46 5.80 3.45
CA ILE A 72 4.67 5.16 4.49
C ILE A 72 5.13 5.70 5.83
N THR A 73 4.25 6.46 6.49
CA THR A 73 4.47 6.90 7.85
C THR A 73 3.95 5.83 8.80
N ALA A 74 4.86 5.05 9.38
CA ALA A 74 4.56 4.07 10.41
C ALA A 74 5.23 4.48 11.73
N SER A 75 4.47 4.42 12.82
CA SER A 75 4.92 4.73 14.17
C SER A 75 4.86 3.51 15.09
N SER A 76 4.18 2.43 14.68
CA SER A 76 3.97 1.24 15.50
C SER A 76 3.82 -0.02 14.64
N ARG A 77 3.60 -1.16 15.29
CA ARG A 77 3.39 -2.45 14.61
C ARG A 77 1.94 -2.63 14.14
N GLU A 78 0.99 -2.03 14.84
CA GLU A 78 -0.45 -2.15 14.61
C GLU A 78 -1.15 -0.82 14.96
N ASN A 79 -2.27 -0.52 14.28
CA ASN A 79 -3.06 0.72 14.43
C ASN A 79 -2.37 1.98 13.89
N ASP A 80 -1.54 1.85 12.87
CA ASP A 80 -1.02 3.03 12.21
C ASP A 80 -2.15 3.82 11.53
N THR A 81 -2.01 5.13 11.60
CA THR A 81 -3.00 6.09 11.05
C THR A 81 -2.49 6.75 9.77
N GLY A 82 -1.26 6.45 9.36
CA GLY A 82 -0.64 7.03 8.17
C GLY A 82 0.01 8.39 8.44
N PRO A 83 0.16 9.23 7.39
CA PRO A 83 -0.33 9.01 6.05
C PRO A 83 0.49 7.96 5.28
N VAL A 84 -0.19 7.21 4.41
CA VAL A 84 0.43 6.47 3.30
C VAL A 84 0.16 7.21 2.00
N VAL A 85 1.21 7.62 1.29
CA VAL A 85 1.07 8.31 0.00
C VAL A 85 1.82 7.55 -1.07
N CYS A 86 1.08 6.98 -2.00
CA CYS A 86 1.63 6.35 -3.20
C CYS A 86 1.40 7.26 -4.41
N ARG A 87 2.42 7.40 -5.24
CA ARG A 87 2.36 8.14 -6.51
C ARG A 87 3.12 7.37 -7.58
N LEU A 88 2.78 7.62 -8.84
CA LEU A 88 3.53 7.06 -9.96
C LEU A 88 4.98 7.53 -9.93
N GLU A 89 5.89 6.59 -10.18
CA GLU A 89 7.33 6.82 -10.35
C GLU A 89 7.68 7.21 -11.79
#